data_AF-A0AA96LNL1-F1
#
_entry.id   AF-A0AA96LNL1-F1
#
_cell.length_a   1.000
_cell.length_b   1.000
_cell.length_c   1.000
_cell.angle_alpha   90.00
_cell.angle_beta   90.00
_cell.angle_gamma   90.00
#
_symmetry.space_group_name_H-M   'P 1'
#
loop_
_entity.id
_entity.type
_entity.pdbx_description
1 polymer ?
#
loop_
_entity_poly.entity_id
_entity_poly.type
_entity_poly.pdbx_seq_one_letter_code
_entity_poly.pdbx_strand_id
1 'polypeptide(L)'
;MKRKDRGNDFFELGMYILAVVCVGYFLIKGNGAKVFEAALIAVVLLLIRLVIKITKTTLFPALRFCILLFIFVTMFIANEFGYYGVIPYLDKVEHLFSGVILCFIGLLIYSKAASHQKGGEAPSSHIAVWLCLFFSIAMAGVWEIYEFATDHLFGLNSQNGSLLDTMTDIICGTIGAIVTAVYLALKAKKRELPLVDIG
;
A
#
# COMPACT_ATOMS: atom_id res chain seq x y z
N MET A 1 16.68 -22.80 -1.54
CA MET A 1 16.04 -22.58 -2.86
C MET A 1 14.80 -21.70 -2.66
N LYS A 2 14.84 -20.40 -2.94
CA LYS A 2 13.66 -19.52 -2.81
C LYS A 2 12.59 -20.02 -3.80
N ARG A 3 11.48 -20.55 -3.31
CA ARG A 3 10.32 -20.94 -4.13
C ARG A 3 9.89 -19.70 -4.90
N LYS A 4 9.99 -19.73 -6.22
CA LYS A 4 9.58 -18.62 -7.10
C LYS A 4 8.10 -18.35 -6.81
N ASP A 5 7.77 -17.13 -6.42
CA ASP A 5 6.43 -16.68 -6.03
C ASP A 5 5.54 -16.51 -7.26
N ARG A 6 5.32 -17.62 -7.97
CA ARG A 6 4.65 -17.65 -9.26
C ARG A 6 3.20 -17.17 -9.18
N GLY A 7 2.54 -17.37 -8.03
CA GLY A 7 1.16 -16.93 -7.83
C GLY A 7 1.02 -15.41 -7.96
N ASN A 8 1.85 -14.66 -7.24
CA ASN A 8 1.87 -13.21 -7.35
C ASN A 8 2.35 -12.72 -8.72
N ASP A 9 3.29 -13.43 -9.35
CA ASP A 9 3.71 -13.12 -10.73
C ASP A 9 2.54 -13.24 -11.73
N PHE A 10 1.74 -14.31 -11.63
CA PHE A 10 0.56 -14.50 -12.49
C PHE A 10 -0.54 -13.50 -12.19
N PHE A 11 -0.79 -13.18 -10.92
CA PHE A 11 -1.80 -12.21 -10.54
C PHE A 11 -1.46 -10.81 -11.08
N GLU A 12 -0.21 -10.40 -10.89
CA GLU A 12 0.29 -9.12 -11.41
C GLU A 12 0.26 -9.07 -12.95
N LEU A 13 0.61 -10.17 -13.64
CA LEU A 13 0.45 -10.27 -15.10
C LEU A 13 -1.02 -10.13 -15.52
N GLY A 14 -1.94 -10.76 -14.79
CA GLY A 14 -3.37 -10.62 -15.03
C GLY A 14 -3.84 -9.17 -14.92
N MET A 15 -3.34 -8.42 -13.94
CA MET A 15 -3.62 -6.99 -13.80
C MET A 15 -3.08 -6.18 -14.98
N TYR A 16 -1.87 -6.46 -15.48
CA TYR A 16 -1.36 -5.78 -16.68
C TYR A 16 -2.23 -6.06 -17.91
N ILE A 17 -2.65 -7.31 -18.12
CA ILE A 17 -3.52 -7.68 -19.22
C ILE A 17 -4.86 -6.94 -19.09
N LEU A 18 -5.44 -6.92 -17.89
CA LEU A 18 -6.70 -6.24 -17.62
C LEU A 18 -6.60 -4.73 -17.88
N ALA A 19 -5.51 -4.08 -17.44
CA ALA A 19 -5.27 -2.65 -17.71
C ALA A 19 -5.23 -2.37 -19.22
N VAL A 20 -4.53 -3.20 -20.01
CA VAL A 20 -4.48 -3.05 -21.48
C VAL A 20 -5.86 -3.24 -22.11
N VAL A 21 -6.64 -4.20 -21.62
CA VAL A 21 -8.02 -4.42 -22.07
C VAL A 21 -8.91 -3.22 -21.75
N CYS A 22 -8.83 -2.66 -20.54
CA CYS A 22 -9.58 -1.47 -20.16
C CYS A 22 -9.20 -0.27 -21.03
N VAL A 23 -7.90 -0.03 -21.26
CA VAL A 23 -7.43 1.01 -22.19
C VAL A 23 -8.07 0.84 -23.57
N GLY A 24 -7.99 -0.35 -24.16
CA GLY A 24 -8.57 -0.61 -25.48
C GLY A 24 -10.09 -0.41 -25.51
N TYR A 25 -10.79 -0.91 -24.51
CA TYR A 25 -12.24 -0.79 -24.39
C TYR A 25 -12.69 0.68 -24.26
N PHE A 26 -12.08 1.44 -23.34
CA PHE A 26 -12.47 2.83 -23.10
C PHE A 26 -12.00 3.79 -24.19
N LEU A 27 -10.93 3.46 -24.93
CA LEU A 27 -10.57 4.15 -26.16
C LEU A 27 -11.68 4.02 -27.21
N ILE A 28 -12.21 2.82 -27.43
CA ILE A 28 -13.33 2.59 -28.37
C ILE A 28 -14.59 3.34 -27.92
N LYS A 29 -14.83 3.43 -26.61
CA LYS A 29 -15.95 4.18 -26.03
C LYS A 29 -15.75 5.70 -25.99
N GLY A 30 -14.56 6.20 -26.35
CA GLY A 30 -14.23 7.62 -26.29
C GLY A 30 -14.15 8.20 -24.87
N ASN A 31 -13.97 7.36 -23.84
CA ASN A 31 -13.87 7.79 -22.45
C ASN A 31 -12.40 8.02 -22.06
N GLY A 32 -11.88 9.22 -22.33
CA GLY A 32 -10.48 9.57 -22.06
C GLY A 32 -10.08 9.49 -20.59
N ALA A 33 -10.99 9.79 -19.65
CA ALA A 33 -10.72 9.72 -18.21
C ALA A 33 -10.43 8.27 -17.77
N LYS A 34 -11.27 7.32 -18.19
CA LYS A 34 -11.07 5.89 -17.91
C LYS A 34 -9.84 5.32 -18.61
N VAL A 35 -9.52 5.79 -19.81
CA VAL A 35 -8.24 5.44 -20.47
C VAL A 35 -7.04 5.88 -19.63
N PHE A 36 -7.08 7.08 -19.07
CA PHE A 36 -6.02 7.59 -18.19
C PHE A 36 -5.92 6.78 -16.89
N GLU A 37 -7.04 6.49 -16.23
CA GLU A 37 -7.08 5.64 -15.04
C GLU A 37 -6.47 4.25 -15.30
N ALA A 38 -6.89 3.58 -16.37
CA ALA A 38 -6.35 2.26 -16.75
C ALA A 38 -4.85 2.29 -17.06
N ALA A 39 -4.36 3.35 -17.73
CA ALA A 39 -2.95 3.54 -17.98
C ALA A 39 -2.16 3.79 -16.68
N LEU A 40 -2.72 4.57 -15.76
CA LEU A 40 -2.12 4.85 -14.46
C LEU A 40 -1.92 3.58 -13.63
N ILE A 41 -2.85 2.61 -13.70
CA ILE A 41 -2.68 1.30 -13.05
C ILE A 41 -1.39 0.61 -13.51
N ALA A 42 -1.16 0.55 -14.82
CA ALA A 42 0.05 -0.08 -15.36
C ALA A 42 1.31 0.67 -14.90
N VAL A 43 1.26 2.00 -14.85
CA VAL A 43 2.36 2.85 -14.33
C VAL A 43 2.64 2.54 -12.86
N VAL A 44 1.62 2.48 -12.00
CA VAL A 44 1.77 2.18 -10.57
C VAL A 44 2.41 0.80 -10.36
N LEU A 45 1.96 -0.23 -11.08
CA LEU A 45 2.56 -1.57 -11.02
C LEU A 45 4.04 -1.54 -11.43
N LEU A 46 4.37 -0.80 -12.50
CA LEU A 46 5.76 -0.64 -12.95
C LEU A 46 6.61 0.13 -11.92
N LEU A 47 6.07 1.19 -11.31
CA LEU A 47 6.76 1.96 -10.27
C LEU A 47 7.07 1.08 -9.05
N ILE A 48 6.14 0.23 -8.62
CA ILE A 48 6.40 -0.71 -7.52
C ILE A 48 7.53 -1.68 -7.88
N ARG A 49 7.51 -2.26 -9.09
CA ARG A 49 8.62 -3.11 -9.57
C ARG A 49 9.94 -2.35 -9.59
N LEU A 50 9.93 -1.10 -10.05
CA LEU A 50 11.11 -0.25 -10.14
C LEU A 50 11.68 0.06 -8.76
N VAL A 51 10.83 0.45 -7.79
CA VAL A 51 11.22 0.70 -6.41
C VAL A 51 11.81 -0.56 -5.79
N ILE A 52 11.16 -1.72 -5.92
CA ILE A 52 11.67 -3.00 -5.43
C ILE A 52 13.04 -3.31 -6.04
N LYS A 53 13.22 -3.09 -7.34
CA LYS A 53 14.47 -3.35 -8.07
C LYS A 53 15.60 -2.40 -7.66
N ILE A 54 15.35 -1.09 -7.64
CA ILE A 54 16.34 -0.06 -7.28
C ILE A 54 16.76 -0.25 -5.83
N THR A 55 15.79 -0.43 -4.95
CA THR A 55 16.08 -0.60 -3.53
C THR A 55 16.68 -1.99 -3.26
N LYS A 56 16.53 -2.99 -4.14
CA LYS A 56 16.92 -4.39 -3.87
C LYS A 56 16.18 -4.97 -2.67
N THR A 57 14.95 -4.51 -2.42
CA THR A 57 14.11 -5.00 -1.34
C THR A 57 13.47 -6.32 -1.75
N THR A 58 13.34 -7.29 -0.83
CA THR A 58 12.59 -8.52 -1.09
C THR A 58 11.34 -8.56 -0.23
N LEU A 59 10.17 -8.52 -0.87
CA LEU A 59 8.88 -8.70 -0.20
C LEU A 59 8.66 -10.18 0.11
N PHE A 60 8.07 -10.48 1.26
CA PHE A 60 7.55 -11.82 1.51
C PHE A 60 6.24 -12.03 0.73
N PRO A 61 5.93 -13.27 0.27
CA PRO A 61 4.81 -13.52 -0.65
C PRO A 61 3.46 -12.98 -0.18
N ALA A 62 3.17 -13.08 1.13
CA ALA A 62 1.90 -12.58 1.68
C ALA A 62 1.78 -11.05 1.54
N LEU A 63 2.81 -10.27 1.87
CA LEU A 63 2.75 -8.81 1.71
C LEU A 63 2.68 -8.39 0.26
N ARG A 64 3.43 -9.07 -0.63
CA ARG A 64 3.32 -8.80 -2.08
C ARG A 64 1.89 -9.07 -2.56
N PHE A 65 1.28 -10.16 -2.14
CA PHE A 65 -0.11 -10.46 -2.46
C PHE A 65 -1.06 -9.37 -1.94
N CYS A 66 -0.92 -8.97 -0.67
CA CYS A 66 -1.75 -7.91 -0.08
C CYS A 66 -1.61 -6.57 -0.82
N ILE A 67 -0.40 -6.18 -1.23
CA ILE A 67 -0.18 -4.96 -2.03
C ILE A 67 -0.87 -5.08 -3.39
N LEU A 68 -0.70 -6.20 -4.11
CA LEU A 68 -1.34 -6.40 -5.40
C LEU A 68 -2.87 -6.44 -5.27
N LEU A 69 -3.40 -7.09 -4.24
CA LEU A 69 -4.82 -7.16 -3.96
C LEU A 69 -5.39 -5.78 -3.62
N PHE A 70 -4.67 -5.00 -2.82
CA PHE A 70 -5.04 -3.62 -2.51
C PHE A 70 -5.15 -2.78 -3.78
N ILE A 71 -4.13 -2.79 -4.63
CA ILE A 71 -4.15 -2.09 -5.93
C ILE A 71 -5.30 -2.59 -6.81
N PHE A 72 -5.56 -3.90 -6.80
CA PHE A 72 -6.65 -4.47 -7.58
C PHE A 72 -8.01 -3.93 -7.12
N VAL A 73 -8.26 -3.92 -5.81
CA VAL A 73 -9.51 -3.41 -5.24
C VAL A 73 -9.62 -1.90 -5.48
N THR A 74 -8.61 -1.11 -5.12
CA THR A 74 -8.72 0.35 -5.17
C THR A 74 -8.74 0.88 -6.60
N MET A 75 -7.83 0.40 -7.46
CA MET A 75 -7.69 0.99 -8.78
C MET A 75 -8.59 0.35 -9.83
N PHE A 76 -8.82 -0.98 -9.82
CA PHE A 76 -9.76 -1.59 -10.77
C PHE A 76 -11.20 -1.56 -10.26
N ILE A 77 -11.46 -2.15 -9.09
CA ILE A 77 -12.84 -2.31 -8.64
C ILE A 77 -13.42 -0.96 -8.26
N ALA A 78 -12.78 -0.23 -7.36
CA ALA A 78 -13.31 1.01 -6.83
C ALA A 78 -13.29 2.14 -7.87
N ASN A 79 -12.12 2.42 -8.47
CA ASN A 79 -11.96 3.52 -9.40
C ASN A 79 -12.39 3.18 -10.84
N GLU A 80 -11.66 2.30 -11.55
CA GLU A 80 -11.89 2.01 -12.97
C GLU A 80 -13.34 1.55 -13.23
N PHE A 81 -13.87 0.65 -12.40
CA PHE A 81 -15.23 0.12 -12.53
C PHE A 81 -16.29 0.92 -11.73
N GLY A 82 -15.89 1.97 -11.01
CA GLY A 82 -16.80 2.94 -10.41
C GLY A 82 -17.52 2.47 -9.14
N TYR A 83 -16.99 1.47 -8.43
CA TYR A 83 -17.62 0.95 -7.21
C TYR A 83 -17.53 1.87 -5.99
N TYR A 84 -16.72 2.94 -6.01
CA TYR A 84 -16.81 3.98 -4.97
C TYR A 84 -18.21 4.59 -4.84
N GLY A 85 -18.95 4.70 -5.96
CA GLY A 85 -20.34 5.18 -5.96
C GLY A 85 -21.38 4.12 -5.59
N VAL A 86 -20.98 2.87 -5.37
CA VAL A 86 -21.90 1.72 -5.22
C VAL A 86 -21.75 1.05 -3.85
N ILE A 87 -20.52 0.85 -3.37
CA ILE A 87 -20.24 0.16 -2.11
C ILE A 87 -20.06 1.20 -1.00
N PRO A 88 -20.97 1.26 -0.02
CA PRO A 88 -20.84 2.21 1.08
C PRO A 88 -19.55 1.97 1.88
N TYR A 89 -18.87 3.06 2.25
CA TYR A 89 -17.65 3.05 3.07
C TYR A 89 -16.47 2.26 2.48
N LEU A 90 -16.50 1.91 1.18
CA LEU A 90 -15.40 1.18 0.53
C LEU A 90 -14.07 1.90 0.74
N ASP A 91 -14.07 3.20 0.52
CA ASP A 91 -12.95 4.09 0.76
C ASP A 91 -12.39 3.99 2.19
N LYS A 92 -13.27 4.05 3.21
CA LYS A 92 -12.85 3.95 4.62
C LYS A 92 -12.24 2.58 4.96
N VAL A 93 -12.76 1.53 4.34
CA VAL A 93 -12.23 0.17 4.45
C VAL A 93 -10.84 0.08 3.80
N GLU A 94 -10.65 0.71 2.64
CA GLU A 94 -9.35 0.79 1.97
C GLU A 94 -8.34 1.53 2.85
N HIS A 95 -8.69 2.68 3.42
CA HIS A 95 -7.83 3.40 4.35
C HIS A 95 -7.44 2.54 5.56
N LEU A 96 -8.39 1.81 6.16
CA LEU A 96 -8.09 0.87 7.25
C LEU A 96 -7.05 -0.20 6.84
N PHE A 97 -7.23 -0.84 5.69
CA PHE A 97 -6.29 -1.87 5.21
C PHE A 97 -4.94 -1.29 4.77
N SER A 98 -4.92 -0.07 4.24
CA SER A 98 -3.69 0.62 3.88
C SER A 98 -2.78 0.77 5.11
N GLY A 99 -3.35 1.11 6.28
CA GLY A 99 -2.61 1.22 7.54
C GLY A 99 -1.94 -0.09 7.96
N VAL A 100 -2.61 -1.23 7.72
CA VAL A 100 -2.03 -2.55 7.99
C VAL A 100 -0.84 -2.81 7.05
N ILE A 101 -1.03 -2.61 5.75
CA ILE A 101 0.00 -2.87 4.73
C ILE A 101 1.22 -1.97 4.95
N LEU A 102 0.99 -0.68 5.22
CA LEU A 102 2.04 0.32 5.42
C LEU A 102 2.86 0.05 6.69
N CYS A 103 2.25 -0.47 7.76
CA CYS A 103 2.99 -0.95 8.94
C CYS A 103 4.01 -2.06 8.57
N PHE A 104 3.62 -3.05 7.76
CA PHE A 104 4.54 -4.10 7.31
C PHE A 104 5.61 -3.58 6.32
N ILE A 105 5.29 -2.57 5.52
CA ILE A 105 6.28 -1.86 4.70
C ILE A 105 7.29 -1.13 5.60
N GLY A 106 6.84 -0.45 6.65
CA GLY A 106 7.71 0.17 7.65
C GLY A 106 8.66 -0.84 8.30
N LEU A 107 8.15 -2.04 8.60
CA LEU A 107 8.96 -3.13 9.14
C LEU A 107 10.05 -3.57 8.16
N LEU A 108 9.74 -3.66 6.87
CA LEU A 108 10.74 -3.98 5.84
C LEU A 108 11.80 -2.89 5.70
N ILE A 109 11.40 -1.62 5.75
CA ILE A 109 12.33 -0.48 5.71
C ILE A 109 13.30 -0.58 6.90
N TYR A 110 12.78 -0.77 8.10
CA TYR A 110 13.60 -0.92 9.32
C TYR A 110 14.54 -2.12 9.23
N SER A 111 14.01 -3.30 8.88
CA SER A 111 14.79 -4.55 8.78
C SER A 111 15.96 -4.40 7.82
N LYS A 112 15.73 -3.71 6.71
CA LYS A 112 16.75 -3.47 5.71
C LYS A 112 17.78 -2.45 6.16
N ALA A 113 17.36 -1.35 6.79
CA ALA A 113 18.29 -0.38 7.36
C ALA A 113 19.20 -1.04 8.42
N ALA A 114 18.64 -1.89 9.27
CA ALA A 114 19.38 -2.67 10.26
C ALA A 114 20.38 -3.64 9.61
N SER A 115 20.02 -4.31 8.51
CA SER A 115 20.90 -5.27 7.82
C SER A 115 22.19 -4.66 7.25
N HIS A 116 22.23 -3.34 7.08
CA HIS A 116 23.42 -2.62 6.60
C HIS A 116 24.38 -2.18 7.71
N GLN A 117 23.99 -2.29 8.99
CA GLN A 117 24.87 -1.98 10.11
C GLN A 117 25.86 -3.13 10.34
N LYS A 118 27.15 -2.86 10.12
CA LYS A 118 28.24 -3.79 10.45
C LYS A 118 28.77 -3.49 11.85
N GLY A 119 28.64 -4.44 12.77
CA GLY A 119 29.25 -4.37 14.11
C GLY A 119 28.53 -3.51 15.15
N GLY A 120 27.25 -3.20 14.95
CA GLY A 120 26.41 -2.48 15.92
C GLY A 120 25.57 -3.41 16.81
N GLU A 121 25.00 -2.84 17.88
CA GLU A 121 24.05 -3.50 18.77
C GLU A 121 22.84 -4.08 18.01
N ALA A 122 22.21 -5.10 18.59
CA ALA A 122 21.04 -5.74 17.99
C ALA A 122 19.91 -4.72 17.72
N PRO A 123 19.22 -4.81 16.56
CA PRO A 123 18.13 -3.90 16.24
C PRO A 123 17.01 -3.96 17.29
N SER A 124 16.69 -2.83 17.92
CA SER A 124 15.65 -2.72 18.94
C SER A 124 14.26 -2.96 18.36
N SER A 125 13.61 -4.03 18.82
CA SER A 125 12.22 -4.36 18.45
C SER A 125 11.22 -3.28 18.85
N HIS A 126 11.49 -2.53 19.92
CA HIS A 126 10.66 -1.40 20.32
C HIS A 126 10.74 -0.26 19.31
N ILE A 127 11.95 0.08 18.86
CA ILE A 127 12.15 1.10 17.82
C ILE A 127 11.48 0.66 16.52
N ALA A 128 11.58 -0.62 16.15
CA ALA A 128 10.92 -1.17 14.98
C ALA A 128 9.41 -0.93 15.01
N VAL A 129 8.74 -1.26 16.13
CA VAL A 129 7.28 -1.09 16.28
C VAL A 129 6.88 0.38 16.18
N TRP A 130 7.61 1.28 16.87
CA TRP A 130 7.33 2.72 16.78
C TRP A 130 7.51 3.27 15.38
N LEU A 131 8.58 2.86 14.69
CA LEU A 131 8.81 3.26 13.29
C LEU A 131 7.66 2.77 12.41
N CYS A 132 7.24 1.52 12.53
CA CYS A 132 6.13 0.98 11.73
C CYS A 132 4.84 1.80 11.92
N LEU A 133 4.50 2.09 13.18
CA LEU A 133 3.31 2.86 13.54
C LEU A 133 3.35 4.28 12.96
N PHE A 134 4.41 5.03 13.25
CA PHE A 134 4.51 6.43 12.81
C PHE A 134 4.70 6.56 11.30
N PHE A 135 5.43 5.62 10.68
CA PHE A 135 5.54 5.57 9.22
C PHE A 135 4.16 5.39 8.57
N SER A 136 3.36 4.45 9.07
CA SER A 136 2.03 4.21 8.52
C SER A 136 1.10 5.42 8.69
N ILE A 137 1.11 6.08 9.86
CA ILE A 137 0.30 7.28 10.10
C ILE A 137 0.74 8.44 9.21
N ALA A 138 2.06 8.66 9.07
CA ALA A 138 2.59 9.67 8.17
C ALA A 138 2.17 9.43 6.72
N MET A 139 2.18 8.18 6.27
CA MET A 139 1.76 7.83 4.92
C MET A 139 0.26 8.02 4.68
N ALA A 140 -0.59 7.87 5.71
CA ALA A 140 -2.00 8.28 5.61
C ALA A 140 -2.13 9.79 5.37
N GLY A 141 -1.37 10.62 6.09
CA GLY A 141 -1.32 12.05 5.84
C GLY A 141 -0.76 12.43 4.47
N VAL A 142 0.27 11.71 3.98
CA VAL A 142 0.81 11.91 2.63
C VAL A 142 -0.24 11.61 1.55
N TRP A 143 -1.07 10.59 1.77
CA TRP A 143 -2.16 10.27 0.85
C TRP A 143 -3.19 11.41 0.79
N GLU A 144 -3.65 11.92 1.94
CA GLU A 144 -4.58 13.05 1.97
C GLU A 144 -4.00 14.32 1.33
N ILE A 145 -2.70 14.56 1.48
CA ILE A 145 -2.02 15.67 0.80
C ILE A 145 -2.03 15.46 -0.72
N TYR A 146 -1.83 14.22 -1.19
CA TYR A 146 -1.93 13.89 -2.60
C TYR A 146 -3.35 14.13 -3.12
N GLU A 147 -4.38 13.66 -2.43
CA GLU A 147 -5.77 13.85 -2.84
C GLU A 147 -6.14 15.33 -2.90
N PHE A 148 -5.83 16.07 -1.83
CA PHE A 148 -6.01 17.51 -1.79
C PHE A 148 -5.33 18.19 -2.99
N ALA A 149 -4.07 17.85 -3.27
CA ALA A 149 -3.33 18.43 -4.38
C ALA A 149 -3.97 18.11 -5.73
N THR A 150 -4.42 16.88 -5.94
CA THR A 150 -5.03 16.49 -7.21
C THR A 150 -6.43 17.05 -7.40
N ASP A 151 -7.21 17.18 -6.34
CA ASP A 151 -8.52 17.84 -6.37
C ASP A 151 -8.37 19.30 -6.79
N HIS A 152 -7.38 20.02 -6.24
CA HIS A 152 -7.14 21.43 -6.55
C HIS A 152 -6.47 21.68 -7.90
N LEU A 153 -5.52 20.84 -8.30
CA LEU A 153 -4.76 21.03 -9.53
C LEU A 153 -5.47 20.50 -10.78
N PHE A 154 -6.25 19.43 -10.63
CA PHE A 154 -6.87 18.72 -11.75
C PHE A 154 -8.41 18.69 -11.70
N GLY A 155 -9.03 19.29 -10.68
CA GLY A 155 -10.48 19.33 -10.54
C GLY A 155 -11.09 17.97 -10.22
N LEU A 156 -10.33 17.09 -9.55
CA LEU A 156 -10.85 15.83 -9.00
C LEU A 156 -11.68 16.11 -7.74
N ASN A 157 -12.25 15.06 -7.15
CA ASN A 157 -13.10 15.15 -5.96
C ASN A 157 -12.91 13.92 -5.05
N SER A 158 -11.65 13.55 -4.79
CA SER A 158 -11.34 12.44 -3.90
C SER A 158 -11.79 12.71 -2.47
N GLN A 159 -11.58 13.93 -1.95
CA GLN A 159 -11.92 14.29 -0.56
C GLN A 159 -13.40 14.67 -0.35
N ASN A 160 -14.23 14.53 -1.38
CA ASN A 160 -15.66 14.89 -1.37
C ASN A 160 -15.97 16.34 -0.90
N GLY A 161 -14.99 17.25 -0.98
CA GLY A 161 -15.09 18.60 -0.42
C GLY A 161 -15.32 18.64 1.10
N SER A 162 -14.92 17.59 1.84
CA SER A 162 -15.32 17.37 3.22
C SER A 162 -14.12 17.10 4.13
N LEU A 163 -13.89 18.00 5.10
CA LEU A 163 -12.90 17.76 6.16
C LEU A 163 -13.19 16.48 6.94
N LEU A 164 -14.48 16.13 7.10
CA LEU A 164 -14.86 14.90 7.80
C LEU A 164 -14.40 13.66 7.04
N ASP A 165 -14.36 13.71 5.71
CA ASP A 165 -13.89 12.63 4.86
C ASP A 165 -12.41 12.37 5.15
N THR A 166 -11.57 13.36 4.87
CA THR A 166 -10.12 13.39 5.15
C THR A 166 -9.77 12.94 6.57
N MET A 167 -10.46 13.49 7.57
CA MET A 167 -10.18 13.12 8.97
C MET A 167 -10.57 11.67 9.25
N THR A 168 -11.67 11.18 8.68
CA THR A 168 -12.09 9.78 8.84
C THR A 168 -11.11 8.83 8.15
N ASP A 169 -10.53 9.22 7.03
CA ASP A 169 -9.52 8.43 6.29
C ASP A 169 -8.22 8.29 7.06
N ILE A 170 -7.70 9.40 7.60
CA ILE A 170 -6.54 9.38 8.49
C ILE A 170 -6.82 8.54 9.73
N ILE A 171 -8.02 8.65 10.33
CA ILE A 171 -8.41 7.86 11.49
C ILE A 171 -8.46 6.36 11.14
N CYS A 172 -9.06 5.98 10.02
CA CYS A 172 -9.13 4.59 9.56
C CYS A 172 -7.73 4.02 9.35
N GLY A 173 -6.87 4.73 8.61
CA GLY A 173 -5.46 4.34 8.43
C GLY A 173 -4.71 4.22 9.76
N THR A 174 -4.94 5.15 10.69
CA THR A 174 -4.33 5.13 12.03
C THR A 174 -4.78 3.92 12.86
N ILE A 175 -6.07 3.57 12.81
CA ILE A 175 -6.59 2.37 13.51
C ILE A 175 -5.92 1.10 12.96
N GLY A 176 -5.84 0.97 11.63
CA GLY A 176 -5.15 -0.17 10.98
C GLY A 176 -3.68 -0.26 11.38
N ALA A 177 -3.01 0.89 11.47
CA ALA A 177 -1.62 0.99 11.93
C ALA A 177 -1.46 0.56 13.39
N ILE A 178 -2.32 1.05 14.30
CA ILE A 178 -2.29 0.72 15.74
C ILE A 178 -2.51 -0.78 15.95
N VAL A 179 -3.54 -1.37 15.33
CA VAL A 179 -3.82 -2.80 15.45
C VAL A 179 -2.61 -3.63 15.01
N THR A 180 -1.98 -3.25 13.91
CA THR A 180 -0.80 -3.94 13.39
C THR A 180 0.43 -3.73 14.28
N ALA A 181 0.64 -2.52 14.80
CA ALA A 181 1.73 -2.23 15.73
C ALA A 181 1.60 -3.04 17.03
N VAL A 182 0.40 -3.17 17.58
CA VAL A 182 0.12 -4.04 18.75
C VAL A 182 0.42 -5.50 18.42
N TYR A 183 -0.02 -5.99 17.25
CA TYR A 183 0.32 -7.35 16.80
C TYR A 183 1.83 -7.56 16.71
N LEU A 184 2.57 -6.62 16.12
CA LEU A 184 4.03 -6.68 16.01
C LEU A 184 4.71 -6.63 17.39
N ALA A 185 4.23 -5.81 18.31
CA ALA A 185 4.74 -5.75 19.68
C ALA A 185 4.55 -7.08 20.44
N LEU A 186 3.38 -7.73 20.28
CA LEU A 186 3.12 -9.04 20.86
C LEU A 186 4.03 -10.12 20.27
N LYS A 187 4.27 -10.09 18.95
CA LYS A 187 5.20 -10.98 18.26
C LYS A 187 6.66 -10.74 18.67
N ALA A 188 7.05 -9.48 18.88
CA ALA A 188 8.37 -9.12 19.39
C ALA A 188 8.62 -9.70 20.78
N LYS A 189 7.65 -9.59 21.69
CA LYS A 189 7.75 -10.12 23.06
C LYS A 189 7.94 -11.65 23.08
N LYS A 190 7.38 -12.35 22.10
CA LYS A 190 7.51 -13.82 21.96
C LYS A 190 8.80 -14.25 21.24
N ARG A 191 9.70 -13.32 20.86
CA ARG A 191 10.87 -13.57 19.99
C ARG A 191 10.52 -14.23 18.66
N GLU A 192 9.29 -14.05 18.18
CA GLU A 192 8.79 -14.64 16.93
C GLU A 192 9.04 -13.73 15.72
N LEU A 193 9.56 -12.52 15.94
CA LEU A 193 10.02 -11.66 14.86
C LEU A 193 11.50 -11.96 14.57
N PRO A 194 11.89 -12.12 13.29
CA PRO A 194 13.29 -12.32 12.87
C PRO A 194 14.20 -11.10 13.12
N LEU A 195 13.72 -10.12 13.89
CA LEU A 195 14.45 -8.94 14.35
C LEU A 195 14.92 -9.08 15.81
N VAL A 196 14.55 -10.16 16.50
CA VAL A 196 14.77 -10.36 17.93
C VAL A 196 15.93 -11.34 18.15
N ASP A 197 17.10 -11.03 17.60
CA ASP A 197 18.36 -11.59 18.11
C ASP A 197 18.91 -10.61 19.16
N ILE A 198 18.24 -10.58 20.32
CA ILE A 198 18.76 -9.92 21.51
C ILE A 198 19.55 -10.99 22.28
N GLY A 199 20.88 -10.88 22.24
CA GLY A 199 21.76 -11.53 23.21
C GLY A 199 21.53 -10.99 24.62
#